data_AF-A0A6L7U5I7-F1
#
_entry.id   AF-A0A6L7U5I7-F1
#
_cell.length_a   1.000
_cell.length_b   1.000
_cell.length_c   1.000
_cell.angle_alpha   90.00
_cell.angle_beta   90.00
_cell.angle_gamma   90.00
#
_symmetry.space_group_name_H-M   'P 1'
#
loop_
_entity.id
_entity.type
_entity.pdbx_description
1 polymer ?
#
loop_
_entity_poly.entity_id
_entity_poly.type
_entity_poly.pdbx_seq_one_letter_code
_entity_poly.pdbx_strand_id
1 'polypeptide(L)'
;MARIGSKPTKVTRILHSRALNRSKYDRLVEIAALCGRVRGDAWQRCSGWSTAQQSPREIRDDWMAEGYDWHGLPARLGRATLLDALGDIHACREAAKVPVKKAVWRRTEGDEEERHRLYSLLKQNRWTEDSFLHRHMR
;
A
#
# COMPACT_ATOMS: atom_id res chain seq x y z
N MET A 1 11.38 19.89 27.18
CA MET A 1 10.33 19.19 26.40
C MET A 1 10.96 17.97 25.71
N ALA A 2 10.89 16.79 26.32
CA ALA A 2 11.46 15.57 25.75
C ALA A 2 10.43 14.93 24.80
N ARG A 3 10.77 14.79 23.52
CA ARG A 3 9.97 14.00 22.57
C ARG A 3 10.21 12.53 22.86
N ILE A 4 9.21 11.85 23.40
CA ILE A 4 9.20 10.39 23.51
C ILE A 4 9.05 9.85 22.08
N GLY A 5 10.17 9.43 21.49
CA GLY A 5 10.16 8.60 20.30
C GLY A 5 9.49 7.27 20.65
N SER A 6 8.21 7.12 20.30
CA SER A 6 7.52 5.84 20.38
C SER A 6 8.29 4.81 19.56
N LYS A 7 8.80 3.76 20.22
CA LYS A 7 9.36 2.60 19.53
C LYS A 7 8.29 2.03 18.60
N PRO A 8 8.62 1.66 17.34
CA PRO A 8 7.65 0.97 16.49
C PRO A 8 7.23 -0.32 17.18
N THR A 9 5.98 -0.38 17.63
CA THR A 9 5.39 -1.59 18.20
C THR A 9 5.34 -2.65 17.11
N LYS A 10 5.85 -3.86 17.37
CA LYS A 10 5.61 -5.01 16.47
C LYS A 10 4.10 -5.23 16.37
N VAL A 11 3.50 -4.90 15.23
CA VAL A 11 2.06 -5.05 14.96
C VAL A 11 1.73 -6.42 14.36
N THR A 12 2.66 -7.37 14.37
CA THR A 12 2.40 -8.71 13.84
C THR A 12 1.63 -9.54 14.88
N ARG A 13 0.34 -9.76 14.63
CA ARG A 13 -0.50 -10.65 15.45
C ARG A 13 -0.48 -12.04 14.84
N ILE A 14 0.23 -12.97 15.48
CA ILE A 14 0.19 -14.39 15.13
C ILE A 14 -0.97 -15.01 15.91
N LEU A 15 -1.91 -15.64 15.18
CA LEU A 15 -3.05 -16.34 15.78
C LEU A 15 -2.78 -17.84 15.75
N HIS A 16 -3.03 -18.50 16.87
CA HIS A 16 -2.94 -19.95 16.99
C HIS A 16 -4.34 -20.53 17.20
N SER A 17 -4.58 -21.71 16.63
CA SER A 17 -5.77 -22.50 16.90
C SER A 17 -5.38 -23.76 17.68
N ARG A 18 -6.21 -24.15 18.65
CA ARG A 18 -6.06 -25.41 19.38
C ARG A 18 -7.05 -26.41 18.80
N ALA A 19 -6.58 -27.62 18.47
CA ALA A 19 -7.40 -28.72 17.96
C ALA A 19 -8.24 -28.38 16.72
N LEU A 20 -7.65 -27.70 15.73
CA LEU A 20 -8.31 -27.47 14.45
C LEU A 20 -8.46 -28.79 13.68
N ASN A 21 -9.70 -29.20 13.42
CA ASN A 21 -9.97 -30.37 12.57
C ASN A 21 -9.39 -30.14 11.17
N ARG A 22 -8.84 -31.19 10.57
CA ARG A 22 -8.31 -31.23 9.21
C ARG A 22 -9.23 -30.58 8.18
N SER A 23 -10.51 -30.90 8.15
CA SER A 23 -11.44 -30.32 7.16
C SER A 23 -11.58 -28.80 7.30
N LYS A 24 -11.50 -28.26 8.53
CA LYS A 24 -11.51 -26.80 8.76
C LYS A 24 -10.21 -26.16 8.30
N TYR A 25 -9.09 -26.84 8.56
CA TYR A 25 -7.78 -26.39 8.08
C TYR A 25 -7.74 -26.32 6.55
N ASP A 26 -8.17 -27.38 5.87
CA ASP A 26 -8.17 -27.44 4.41
C ASP A 26 -9.04 -26.31 3.82
N ARG A 27 -10.19 -26.02 4.45
CA ARG A 27 -11.03 -24.88 4.04
C ARG A 27 -10.35 -23.53 4.26
N LEU A 28 -9.60 -23.34 5.34
CA LEU A 28 -8.84 -22.11 5.57
C LEU A 28 -7.70 -21.94 4.56
N VAL A 29 -7.02 -23.03 4.19
CA VAL A 29 -5.98 -23.02 3.15
C VAL A 29 -6.58 -22.60 1.81
N GLU A 30 -7.74 -23.15 1.45
CA GLU A 30 -8.46 -22.75 0.24
C GLU A 30 -8.81 -21.27 0.26
N ILE A 31 -9.45 -20.78 1.33
CA ILE A 31 -9.78 -19.35 1.50
C ILE A 31 -8.52 -18.48 1.39
N ALA A 32 -7.40 -18.88 2.00
CA ALA A 32 -6.15 -18.15 1.94
C ALA A 32 -5.59 -18.06 0.51
N ALA A 33 -5.73 -19.13 -0.28
CA ALA A 33 -5.36 -19.12 -1.69
C ALA A 33 -6.24 -18.16 -2.52
N LEU A 34 -7.55 -18.13 -2.27
CA LEU A 34 -8.47 -17.17 -2.90
C LEU A 34 -8.11 -15.72 -2.52
N CYS A 35 -7.84 -15.45 -1.24
CA CYS A 35 -7.34 -14.15 -0.78
C CYS A 35 -6.01 -13.78 -1.44
N GLY A 36 -5.16 -14.77 -1.72
CA GLY A 36 -3.93 -14.61 -2.50
C GLY A 36 -4.18 -14.07 -3.90
N ARG A 37 -5.24 -14.53 -4.59
CA ARG A 37 -5.63 -14.03 -5.91
C ARG A 37 -6.09 -12.58 -5.88
N VAL A 38 -6.97 -12.23 -4.93
CA VAL A 38 -7.40 -10.83 -4.74
C VAL A 38 -6.21 -9.91 -4.46
N ARG A 39 -5.26 -10.34 -3.63
CA ARG A 39 -4.01 -9.58 -3.41
C ARG A 39 -3.21 -9.44 -4.71
N GLY A 40 -3.06 -10.53 -5.47
CA GLY A 40 -2.38 -10.51 -6.77
C GLY A 40 -2.98 -9.49 -7.73
N ASP A 41 -4.29 -9.48 -7.87
CA ASP A 41 -5.01 -8.53 -8.71
C ASP A 41 -4.78 -7.09 -8.25
N ALA A 42 -4.82 -6.84 -6.93
CA ALA A 42 -4.56 -5.52 -6.37
C ALA A 42 -3.14 -5.03 -6.69
N TRP A 43 -2.13 -5.90 -6.53
CA TRP A 43 -0.75 -5.57 -6.88
C TRP A 43 -0.58 -5.33 -8.38
N GLN A 44 -1.22 -6.12 -9.23
CA GLN A 44 -1.14 -5.96 -10.68
C GLN A 44 -1.77 -4.65 -11.14
N ARG A 45 -2.94 -4.29 -10.61
CA ARG A 45 -3.72 -3.13 -11.07
C ARG A 45 -3.33 -1.82 -10.36
N CYS A 46 -2.89 -1.88 -9.11
CA CYS A 46 -2.76 -0.70 -8.24
C CYS A 46 -1.34 -0.40 -7.77
N SER A 47 -0.33 -1.16 -8.19
CA SER A 47 1.08 -0.82 -7.88
C SER A 47 1.59 0.38 -8.69
N GLY A 48 0.97 0.65 -9.85
CA GLY A 48 1.36 1.72 -10.74
C GLY A 48 1.06 3.13 -10.25
N TRP A 49 1.51 4.10 -11.03
CA TRP A 49 1.28 5.52 -10.80
C TRP A 49 -0.20 5.94 -10.91
N SER A 50 -0.99 5.31 -11.79
CA SER A 50 -2.39 5.70 -12.05
C SER A 50 -3.25 5.76 -10.80
N THR A 51 -2.96 4.90 -9.81
CA THR A 51 -3.69 4.82 -8.54
C THR A 51 -3.00 5.57 -7.40
N ALA A 52 -1.86 6.23 -7.65
CA ALA A 52 -1.09 6.89 -6.61
C ALA A 52 -1.83 8.06 -5.95
N GLN A 53 -2.73 8.72 -6.68
CA GLN A 53 -3.52 9.82 -6.15
C GLN A 53 -4.82 9.38 -5.46
N GLN A 54 -5.19 8.11 -5.60
CA GLN A 54 -6.40 7.56 -5.00
C GLN A 54 -6.11 6.94 -3.64
N SER A 55 -7.05 7.09 -2.72
CA SER A 55 -7.07 6.38 -1.45
C SER A 55 -7.47 4.90 -1.66
N PRO A 56 -7.08 4.00 -0.74
CA PRO A 56 -7.53 2.60 -0.77
C PRO A 56 -9.06 2.43 -0.79
N ARG A 57 -9.81 3.40 -0.27
CA ARG A 57 -11.28 3.36 -0.26
C ARG A 57 -11.86 3.70 -1.62
N GLU A 58 -11.34 4.73 -2.28
CA GLU A 58 -11.78 5.11 -3.64
C GLU A 58 -11.53 3.96 -4.62
N ILE A 59 -10.33 3.39 -4.62
CA ILE A 59 -10.00 2.24 -5.49
C ILE A 59 -10.93 1.06 -5.23
N ARG A 60 -11.21 0.75 -3.96
CA ARG A 60 -12.16 -0.32 -3.60
C ARG A 60 -13.55 -0.02 -4.15
N ASP A 61 -14.03 1.21 -3.99
CA ASP A 61 -15.38 1.59 -4.41
C ASP A 61 -15.52 1.56 -5.94
N ASP A 62 -14.46 1.92 -6.68
CA ASP A 62 -14.38 1.76 -8.13
C ASP A 62 -14.52 0.28 -8.53
N TRP A 63 -13.78 -0.63 -7.89
CA TRP A 63 -13.87 -2.08 -8.16
C TRP A 63 -15.26 -2.65 -7.82
N MET A 64 -15.92 -2.12 -6.78
CA MET A 64 -17.28 -2.49 -6.44
C MET A 64 -18.26 -2.03 -7.52
N ALA A 65 -18.11 -0.82 -8.04
CA ALA A 65 -18.94 -0.28 -9.10
C ALA A 65 -18.75 -1.03 -10.43
N GLU A 66 -17.54 -1.51 -10.70
CA GLU A 66 -17.21 -2.36 -11.86
C GLU A 66 -17.76 -3.79 -11.76
N GLY A 67 -18.23 -4.22 -10.58
CA GLY A 67 -18.70 -5.58 -10.36
C GLY A 67 -17.58 -6.62 -10.32
N TYR A 68 -16.45 -6.27 -9.69
CA TYR A 68 -15.28 -7.16 -9.56
C TYR A 68 -15.62 -8.56 -9.02
N ASP A 69 -15.06 -9.59 -9.66
CA ASP A 69 -15.19 -10.99 -9.25
C ASP A 69 -14.24 -11.31 -8.08
N TRP A 70 -14.82 -11.71 -6.95
CA TRP A 70 -14.10 -12.07 -5.73
C TRP A 70 -13.50 -13.48 -5.77
N HIS A 71 -13.40 -14.12 -6.94
CA HIS A 71 -12.83 -15.46 -7.12
C HIS A 71 -13.57 -16.54 -6.31
N GLY A 72 -14.87 -16.33 -6.06
CA GLY A 72 -15.69 -17.19 -5.20
C GLY A 72 -15.60 -16.89 -3.70
N LEU A 73 -14.86 -15.86 -3.26
CA LEU A 73 -14.91 -15.40 -1.88
C LEU A 73 -16.23 -14.69 -1.56
N PRO A 74 -16.71 -14.80 -0.30
CA PRO A 74 -17.73 -13.89 0.19
C PRO A 74 -17.27 -12.44 0.06
N ALA A 75 -18.10 -11.58 -0.51
CA ALA A 75 -17.75 -10.18 -0.82
C ALA A 75 -17.21 -9.42 0.40
N ARG A 76 -17.70 -9.72 1.62
CA ARG A 76 -17.16 -9.11 2.86
C ARG A 76 -15.68 -9.42 3.08
N LEU A 77 -15.28 -10.68 2.87
CA LEU A 77 -13.90 -11.12 3.06
C LEU A 77 -13.01 -10.63 1.91
N GLY A 78 -13.53 -10.66 0.69
CA GLY A 78 -12.87 -10.09 -0.49
C GLY A 78 -12.56 -8.60 -0.30
N ARG A 79 -13.56 -7.79 0.09
CA ARG A 79 -13.37 -6.35 0.36
C ARG A 79 -12.34 -6.06 1.44
N ALA A 80 -12.34 -6.83 2.53
CA ALA A 80 -11.35 -6.68 3.59
C ALA A 80 -9.94 -7.01 3.08
N THR A 81 -9.80 -8.13 2.35
CA THR A 81 -8.52 -8.54 1.74
C THR A 81 -7.99 -7.49 0.77
N LEU A 82 -8.86 -6.90 -0.06
CA LEU A 82 -8.49 -5.84 -1.00
C LEU A 82 -8.01 -4.59 -0.25
N LEU A 83 -8.73 -4.14 0.78
CA LEU A 83 -8.32 -2.98 1.57
C LEU A 83 -6.96 -3.17 2.24
N ASP A 84 -6.72 -4.35 2.81
CA ASP A 84 -5.43 -4.68 3.42
C ASP A 84 -4.31 -4.64 2.37
N ALA A 85 -4.52 -5.24 1.19
CA ALA A 85 -3.56 -5.22 0.09
C ALA A 85 -3.25 -3.81 -0.41
N LEU A 86 -4.27 -2.97 -0.58
CA LEU A 86 -4.11 -1.57 -0.98
C LEU A 86 -3.38 -0.75 0.10
N GLY A 87 -3.59 -1.07 1.37
CA GLY A 87 -2.83 -0.53 2.48
C GLY A 87 -1.34 -0.87 2.38
N ASP A 88 -1.01 -2.14 2.10
CA ASP A 88 0.36 -2.59 1.92
C ASP A 88 1.04 -1.91 0.72
N ILE A 89 0.35 -1.78 -0.41
CA ILE A 89 0.83 -1.06 -1.61
C ILE A 89 1.16 0.40 -1.26
N HIS A 90 0.25 1.07 -0.54
CA HIS A 90 0.46 2.45 -0.12
C HIS A 90 1.64 2.58 0.84
N ALA A 91 1.77 1.65 1.81
CA ALA A 91 2.91 1.63 2.72
C ALA A 91 4.24 1.40 1.97
N CYS A 92 4.28 0.51 0.98
CA CYS A 92 5.45 0.28 0.15
C CYS A 92 5.84 1.54 -0.64
N ARG A 93 4.86 2.24 -1.20
CA ARG A 93 5.06 3.53 -1.88
C ARG A 93 5.64 4.60 -0.94
N GLU A 94 5.11 4.73 0.28
CA GLU A 94 5.66 5.65 1.27
C GLU A 94 7.10 5.28 1.68
N ALA A 95 7.39 3.98 1.79
CA ALA A 95 8.73 3.48 2.06
C ALA A 95 9.69 3.84 0.90
N ALA A 96 9.26 3.71 -0.36
CA ALA A 96 10.05 4.07 -1.53
C ALA A 96 10.43 5.56 -1.55
N LYS A 97 9.62 6.45 -0.95
CA LYS A 97 9.95 7.88 -0.82
C LYS A 97 11.11 8.17 0.12
N VAL A 98 11.46 7.27 1.05
CA VAL A 98 12.53 7.50 2.03
C VAL A 98 13.90 7.75 1.38
N PRO A 99 14.41 6.89 0.48
CA PRO A 99 15.65 7.19 -0.25
C PRO A 99 15.52 8.41 -1.16
N VAL A 100 14.36 8.64 -1.77
CA VAL A 100 14.11 9.82 -2.64
C VAL A 100 14.22 11.12 -1.86
N LYS A 101 13.73 11.17 -0.61
CA LYS A 101 13.89 12.34 0.27
C LYS A 101 15.36 12.69 0.50
N LYS A 102 16.24 11.69 0.66
CA LYS A 102 17.69 11.90 0.77
C LYS A 102 18.30 12.43 -0.54
N ALA A 103 17.79 11.98 -1.68
CA ALA A 103 18.23 12.49 -2.99
C ALA A 103 17.79 13.94 -3.20
N VAL A 104 16.54 14.29 -2.85
CA VAL A 104 16.04 15.68 -2.85
C VAL A 104 16.93 16.57 -2.00
N TRP A 105 17.24 16.14 -0.76
CA TRP A 105 18.09 16.93 0.14
C TRP A 105 19.46 17.25 -0.46
N ARG A 106 20.14 16.25 -1.04
CA ARG A 106 21.45 16.43 -1.68
C ARG A 106 21.39 17.29 -2.94
N ARG A 107 20.32 17.19 -3.72
CA ARG A 107 20.12 17.97 -4.95
C ARG A 107 19.92 19.46 -4.67
N THR A 108 19.27 19.78 -3.56
CA THR A 108 18.78 21.13 -3.23
C THR A 108 19.63 21.79 -2.14
N GLU A 109 20.91 21.44 -2.06
CA GLU A 109 21.82 22.05 -1.10
C GLU A 109 21.98 23.55 -1.41
N GLY A 110 21.67 24.41 -0.44
CA GLY A 110 21.64 25.86 -0.64
C GLY A 110 20.36 26.43 -1.28
N ASP A 111 19.42 25.58 -1.72
CA ASP A 111 18.14 25.99 -2.33
C ASP A 111 16.96 25.43 -1.54
N GLU A 112 16.46 26.21 -0.58
CA GLU A 112 15.36 25.81 0.28
C GLU A 112 14.00 25.85 -0.45
N GLU A 113 13.79 26.80 -1.35
CA GLU A 113 12.53 26.91 -2.10
C GLU A 113 12.29 25.69 -2.99
N GLU A 114 13.31 25.28 -3.74
CA GLU A 114 13.22 24.10 -4.61
C GLU A 114 13.01 22.82 -3.79
N ARG A 115 13.64 22.73 -2.62
CA ARG A 115 13.45 21.61 -1.70
C ARG A 115 12.00 21.51 -1.23
N HIS A 116 11.42 22.64 -0.84
CA HIS A 116 10.02 22.71 -0.42
C HIS A 116 9.07 22.33 -1.57
N ARG A 117 9.34 22.78 -2.80
CA ARG A 117 8.59 22.39 -4.00
C ARG A 117 8.62 20.88 -4.21
N LEU A 118 9.80 20.27 -4.23
CA LEU A 118 9.97 18.83 -4.48
C LEU A 118 9.36 17.96 -3.38
N TYR A 119 9.50 18.35 -2.10
CA TYR A 119 8.83 17.64 -1.01
C TYR A 119 7.31 17.74 -1.07
N SER A 120 6.77 18.89 -1.50
CA SER A 120 5.34 19.08 -1.67
C SER A 120 4.78 18.15 -2.75
N LEU A 121 5.43 18.08 -3.92
CA LEU A 121 5.06 17.14 -4.97
C LEU A 121 5.14 15.69 -4.51
N LEU A 122 6.22 15.31 -3.81
CA LEU A 122 6.39 13.95 -3.30
C LEU A 122 5.33 13.58 -2.25
N LYS A 123 4.93 14.53 -1.40
CA LYS A 123 3.88 14.34 -0.39
C LYS A 123 2.49 14.20 -1.02
N GLN A 124 2.21 14.96 -2.07
CA GLN A 124 0.92 14.94 -2.77
C GLN A 124 0.77 13.76 -3.73
N ASN A 125 1.74 12.85 -3.78
CA ASN A 125 1.81 11.82 -4.82
C ASN A 125 1.75 12.44 -6.22
N ARG A 126 2.52 13.50 -6.48
CA ARG A 126 2.62 14.26 -7.75
C ARG A 126 4.02 14.20 -8.38
N TRP A 127 4.77 13.14 -8.10
CA TRP A 127 6.17 13.02 -8.53
C TRP A 127 6.36 12.88 -10.03
N THR A 128 5.33 12.52 -10.82
CA THR A 128 5.46 12.45 -12.28
C THR A 128 5.52 13.81 -12.96
N GLU A 129 5.11 14.87 -12.25
CA GLU A 129 5.11 16.24 -12.76
C GLU A 129 6.51 16.87 -12.76
N ASP A 130 7.46 16.27 -12.04
CA ASP A 130 8.85 16.69 -12.00
C ASP A 130 9.76 15.58 -12.54
N SER A 131 10.63 15.92 -13.49
CA SER A 131 11.51 14.96 -14.16
C SER A 131 12.47 14.24 -13.19
N PHE A 132 12.97 14.97 -12.19
CA PHE A 132 13.90 14.40 -11.20
C PHE A 132 13.16 13.41 -10.28
N LEU A 133 12.01 13.79 -9.73
CA LEU A 133 11.23 12.91 -8.86
C LEU A 133 10.69 11.70 -9.61
N HIS A 134 10.21 11.89 -10.85
CA HIS A 134 9.72 10.81 -11.69
C HIS A 134 10.77 9.73 -11.91
N ARG A 135 12.02 10.13 -12.18
CA ARG A 135 13.13 9.19 -12.36
C ARG A 135 13.47 8.43 -11.08
N HIS A 136 13.34 9.06 -9.91
CA HIS A 136 13.72 8.46 -8.63
C HIS A 136 12.62 7.60 -8.01
N MET A 137 11.36 7.77 -8.43
CA MET A 137 10.21 7.00 -7.95
C MET A 137 9.82 5.82 -8.85
N ARG A 138 10.43 5.71 -10.04
CA ARG A 138 10.34 4.51 -10.90
C ARG A 138 11.11 3.36 -10.28
#